data_AF-A0A2B4S593-F1
#
_entry.id   AF-A0A2B4S593-F1
#
_cell.length_a   1.000
_cell.length_b   1.000
_cell.length_c   1.000
_cell.angle_alpha   90.00
_cell.angle_beta   90.00
_cell.angle_gamma   90.00
#
_symmetry.space_group_name_H-M   'P 1'
#
loop_
_entity.id
_entity.type
_entity.pdbx_description
1 polymer ?
#
loop_
_entity_poly.entity_id
_entity_poly.type
_entity_poly.pdbx_seq_one_letter_code
_entity_poly.pdbx_strand_id
1 'polypeptide(L)'
;VSCGNYSDKHLSIDEGNEDEVLSVPTEVLDDSLWSRSNGCKDVVRQLEEKLSLDRAALRDPDPDVKKLIRYMARKANIKGRYDVIKELRSIVPSGTTAPLLRESLQVGKMPFSQRRELTIALSGVQEWKIFAEKLGLKPTEIRFLDQRTLNPVEAALNYVVQRCQITVGDLYVILNDSELPVIADLL
;
A
#
# COMPACT_ATOMS: atom_id res chain seq x y z
N VAL A 1 -0.49 27.65 5.84
CA VAL A 1 -1.55 26.91 5.13
C VAL A 1 -1.42 25.47 5.60
N SER A 2 -2.33 25.03 6.47
CA SER A 2 -2.31 23.68 7.04
C SER A 2 -2.55 22.67 5.93
N CYS A 3 -1.76 21.59 5.85
CA CYS A 3 -2.22 20.38 5.16
C CYS A 3 -3.57 20.03 5.78
N GLY A 4 -4.62 19.91 4.97
CA GLY A 4 -5.95 19.56 5.48
C GLY A 4 -5.86 18.27 6.29
N ASN A 5 -6.32 18.32 7.54
CA ASN A 5 -6.70 17.28 8.51
C ASN A 5 -6.44 15.79 8.21
N TYR A 6 -5.32 15.40 7.60
CA TYR A 6 -4.91 13.99 7.49
C TYR A 6 -4.47 13.43 8.85
N SER A 7 -4.09 14.30 9.79
CA SER A 7 -3.70 13.90 11.15
C SER A 7 -4.87 13.69 12.12
N ASP A 8 -6.11 14.09 11.79
CA ASP A 8 -7.22 14.11 12.75
C ASP A 8 -8.28 13.00 12.55
N LYS A 9 -8.05 12.03 11.65
CA LYS A 9 -9.01 10.94 11.41
C LYS A 9 -8.43 9.52 11.31
N HIS A 10 -7.19 9.29 11.73
CA HIS A 10 -6.71 7.92 11.83
C HIS A 10 -6.18 7.63 13.23
N LEU A 11 -6.76 6.57 13.81
CA LEU A 11 -6.35 5.95 15.06
C LEU A 11 -4.84 5.96 15.20
N SER A 12 -4.38 6.41 16.36
CA SER A 12 -3.07 6.17 16.91
C SER A 12 -2.73 4.68 16.75
N ILE A 13 -1.89 4.33 15.78
CA ILE A 13 -1.19 3.04 15.82
C ILE A 13 0.16 3.35 16.43
N ASP A 14 0.18 3.16 17.75
CA ASP A 14 1.34 3.36 18.60
C ASP A 14 2.48 2.42 18.19
N GLU A 15 3.69 2.94 18.23
CA GLU A 15 4.89 2.16 17.99
C GLU A 15 5.17 1.31 19.23
N GLY A 16 4.81 0.03 19.15
CA GLY A 16 5.33 -0.99 20.07
C GLY A 16 4.31 -1.48 21.08
N ASN A 17 3.96 -2.74 20.87
CA ASN A 17 3.26 -3.67 21.75
C ASN A 17 1.73 -3.72 21.66
N GLU A 18 1.29 -4.99 21.63
CA GLU A 18 -0.04 -5.51 21.96
C GLU A 18 -1.07 -5.43 20.85
N ASP A 19 -1.34 -6.58 20.23
CA ASP A 19 -2.56 -7.34 20.52
C ASP A 19 -3.87 -6.52 20.64
N GLU A 20 -4.01 -5.46 19.84
CA GLU A 20 -5.30 -4.94 19.50
C GLU A 20 -5.93 -5.93 18.50
N VAL A 21 -6.62 -6.89 19.12
CA VAL A 21 -7.33 -8.05 18.58
C VAL A 21 -8.05 -7.71 17.28
N LEU A 22 -7.30 -7.74 16.18
CA LEU A 22 -7.83 -8.29 14.96
C LEU A 22 -8.04 -9.77 15.28
N SER A 23 -9.30 -10.23 15.28
CA SER A 23 -9.68 -11.64 15.26
C SER A 23 -9.23 -12.33 13.95
N VAL A 24 -8.11 -11.89 13.38
CA VAL A 24 -7.43 -12.50 12.25
C VAL A 24 -6.75 -13.75 12.80
N PRO A 25 -6.83 -14.91 12.13
CA PRO A 25 -6.39 -16.15 12.73
C PRO A 25 -4.85 -16.26 12.73
N THR A 26 -4.20 -15.54 13.67
CA THR A 26 -2.76 -15.58 13.91
C THR A 26 -2.31 -17.01 14.24
N GLU A 27 -3.20 -17.79 14.85
CA GLU A 27 -3.02 -19.21 15.20
C GLU A 27 -3.12 -20.16 13.99
N VAL A 28 -3.80 -19.78 12.90
CA VAL A 28 -4.07 -20.71 11.77
C VAL A 28 -2.90 -20.79 10.80
N LEU A 29 -2.10 -19.72 10.72
CA LEU A 29 -0.98 -19.61 9.78
C LEU A 29 0.35 -19.87 10.49
N ASP A 30 0.63 -21.14 10.77
CA ASP A 30 1.92 -21.61 11.28
C ASP A 30 3.10 -21.12 10.41
N ASP A 31 4.25 -20.88 11.05
CA ASP A 31 5.48 -20.41 10.41
C ASP A 31 6.01 -21.41 9.36
N SER A 32 5.66 -22.69 9.51
CA SER A 32 5.95 -23.75 8.52
C SER A 32 5.35 -23.48 7.14
N LEU A 33 4.21 -22.78 7.04
CA LEU A 33 3.57 -22.43 5.78
C LEU A 33 4.48 -21.56 4.91
N TRP A 34 5.23 -20.64 5.54
CA TRP A 34 6.09 -19.68 4.86
C TRP A 34 7.47 -20.24 4.53
N SER A 35 7.74 -21.50 4.90
CA SER A 35 8.98 -22.21 4.57
C SER A 35 9.27 -22.18 3.07
N ARG A 36 10.54 -21.99 2.73
CA ARG A 36 11.04 -21.92 1.35
C ARG A 36 10.81 -23.22 0.56
N SER A 37 10.57 -24.33 1.25
CA SER A 37 10.21 -25.62 0.65
C SER A 37 8.82 -25.64 0.01
N ASN A 38 7.92 -24.72 0.39
CA ASN A 38 6.57 -24.66 -0.13
C ASN A 38 6.51 -23.74 -1.36
N GLY A 39 5.99 -24.23 -2.48
CA GLY A 39 5.79 -23.42 -3.69
C GLY A 39 4.75 -22.31 -3.45
N CYS A 40 4.90 -21.16 -4.11
CA CYS A 40 4.00 -20.01 -3.91
C CYS A 40 2.52 -20.36 -4.10
N LYS A 41 2.20 -21.18 -5.11
CA LYS A 41 0.84 -21.66 -5.37
C LYS A 41 0.29 -22.55 -4.27
N ASP A 42 1.14 -23.40 -3.70
CA ASP A 42 0.76 -24.27 -2.59
C ASP A 42 0.52 -23.47 -1.31
N VAL A 43 1.33 -22.44 -1.07
CA VAL A 43 1.12 -21.49 0.03
C VAL A 43 -0.23 -20.80 -0.13
N VAL A 44 -0.51 -20.22 -1.30
CA VAL A 44 -1.79 -19.54 -1.57
C VAL A 44 -2.99 -20.47 -1.44
N ARG A 45 -2.91 -21.70 -1.97
CA ARG A 45 -3.98 -22.70 -1.83
C ARG A 45 -4.21 -23.10 -0.36
N GLN A 46 -3.14 -23.35 0.39
CA GLN A 46 -3.27 -23.67 1.82
C GLN A 46 -3.82 -22.49 2.62
N LEU A 47 -3.54 -21.25 2.22
CA LEU A 47 -4.14 -20.06 2.79
C LEU A 47 -5.65 -20.02 2.51
N GLU A 48 -6.06 -20.23 1.25
CA GLU A 48 -7.47 -20.31 0.84
C GLU A 48 -8.24 -21.35 1.68
N GLU A 49 -7.69 -22.56 1.79
CA GLU A 49 -8.29 -23.68 2.52
C GLU A 49 -8.41 -23.39 4.03
N LYS A 50 -7.32 -22.93 4.65
CA LYS A 50 -7.27 -22.69 6.10
C LYS A 50 -8.15 -21.52 6.55
N LEU A 51 -8.34 -20.54 5.67
CA LEU A 51 -9.09 -19.33 5.96
C LEU A 51 -10.52 -19.37 5.39
N SER A 52 -10.91 -20.50 4.78
CA SER A 52 -12.21 -20.67 4.11
C SER A 52 -12.52 -19.55 3.10
N LEU A 53 -11.49 -19.05 2.42
CA LEU A 53 -11.62 -18.00 1.41
C LEU A 53 -11.95 -18.64 0.06
N ASP A 54 -13.12 -18.33 -0.48
CA ASP A 54 -13.45 -18.74 -1.84
C ASP A 54 -12.81 -17.81 -2.89
N ARG A 55 -12.75 -18.30 -4.14
CA ARG A 55 -12.20 -17.54 -5.28
C ARG A 55 -12.98 -16.27 -5.60
N ALA A 56 -14.26 -16.17 -5.22
CA ALA A 56 -15.08 -15.00 -5.47
C ALA A 56 -14.76 -13.89 -4.46
N ALA A 57 -14.64 -14.22 -3.18
CA ALA A 57 -14.22 -13.35 -2.10
C ALA A 57 -12.81 -12.79 -2.31
N LEU A 58 -11.91 -13.53 -2.96
CA LEU A 58 -10.61 -12.98 -3.34
C LEU A 58 -10.68 -11.98 -4.49
N ARG A 59 -11.62 -12.16 -5.42
CA ARG A 59 -11.81 -11.27 -6.59
C ARG A 59 -12.60 -10.01 -6.25
N ASP A 60 -13.49 -10.08 -5.28
CA ASP A 60 -14.24 -8.95 -4.76
C ASP A 60 -14.27 -9.00 -3.22
N PRO A 61 -13.15 -8.63 -2.57
CA PRO A 61 -13.01 -8.80 -1.13
C PRO A 61 -13.78 -7.71 -0.38
N ASP A 62 -14.60 -8.14 0.56
CA ASP A 62 -15.18 -7.28 1.58
C ASP A 62 -14.07 -6.69 2.50
N PRO A 63 -14.40 -5.72 3.38
CA PRO A 63 -13.40 -5.11 4.25
C PRO A 63 -12.63 -6.08 5.16
N ASP A 64 -13.25 -7.17 5.61
CA ASP A 64 -12.62 -8.13 6.51
C ASP A 64 -11.71 -9.09 5.73
N VAL A 65 -12.12 -9.53 4.55
CA VAL A 65 -11.26 -10.26 3.61
C VAL A 65 -10.08 -9.39 3.18
N LYS A 66 -10.27 -8.08 2.94
CA LYS A 66 -9.16 -7.15 2.65
C LYS A 66 -8.15 -7.08 3.79
N LYS A 67 -8.59 -6.99 5.05
CA LYS A 67 -7.69 -7.01 6.22
C LYS A 67 -6.85 -8.30 6.24
N LEU A 68 -7.50 -9.42 5.93
CA LEU A 68 -6.84 -10.73 5.88
C LEU A 68 -5.82 -10.83 4.73
N ILE A 69 -6.17 -10.37 3.53
CA ILE A 69 -5.25 -10.28 2.39
C ILE A 69 -4.03 -9.43 2.74
N ARG A 70 -4.23 -8.26 3.37
CA ARG A 70 -3.13 -7.39 3.83
C ARG A 70 -2.27 -8.09 4.87
N TYR A 71 -2.86 -8.76 5.85
CA TYR A 71 -2.13 -9.52 6.86
C TYR A 71 -1.24 -10.60 6.23
N MET A 72 -1.78 -11.36 5.27
CA MET A 72 -1.04 -12.41 4.55
C MET A 72 0.14 -11.83 3.76
N ALA A 73 -0.10 -10.76 2.99
CA ALA A 73 0.93 -10.09 2.23
C ALA A 73 2.05 -9.54 3.13
N ARG A 74 1.70 -8.91 4.26
CA ARG A 74 2.67 -8.46 5.27
C ARG A 74 3.49 -9.61 5.83
N LYS A 75 2.87 -10.74 6.20
CA LYS A 75 3.58 -11.91 6.73
C LYS A 75 4.54 -12.50 5.71
N ALA A 76 4.11 -12.64 4.46
CA ALA A 76 4.97 -13.07 3.35
C ALA A 76 6.15 -12.11 3.15
N ASN A 77 5.90 -10.80 3.21
CA ASN A 77 6.91 -9.76 3.04
C ASN A 77 7.98 -9.81 4.13
N ILE A 78 7.57 -9.94 5.39
CA ILE A 78 8.49 -10.10 6.55
C ILE A 78 9.39 -11.33 6.38
N LYS A 79 8.85 -12.42 5.81
CA LYS A 79 9.61 -13.66 5.52
C LYS A 79 10.39 -13.60 4.20
N GLY A 80 10.34 -12.48 3.46
CA GLY A 80 11.01 -12.31 2.17
C GLY A 80 10.43 -13.15 1.03
N ARG A 81 9.20 -13.63 1.16
CA ARG A 81 8.48 -14.48 0.20
C ARG A 81 7.74 -13.65 -0.85
N TYR A 82 8.49 -12.85 -1.61
CA TYR A 82 7.94 -12.00 -2.67
C TYR A 82 7.25 -12.80 -3.79
N ASP A 83 7.65 -14.06 -3.99
CA ASP A 83 6.99 -15.02 -4.88
C ASP A 83 5.53 -15.25 -4.48
N VAL A 84 5.25 -15.34 -3.18
CA VAL A 84 3.89 -15.50 -2.65
C VAL A 84 3.08 -14.22 -2.82
N ILE A 85 3.68 -13.05 -2.56
CA ILE A 85 3.00 -11.76 -2.74
C ILE A 85 2.64 -11.56 -4.22
N LYS A 86 3.56 -11.92 -5.13
CA LYS A 86 3.31 -11.85 -6.58
C LYS A 86 2.18 -12.78 -7.00
N GLU A 87 2.15 -14.01 -6.50
CA GLU A 87 1.05 -14.94 -6.76
C GLU A 87 -0.27 -14.41 -6.20
N LEU A 88 -0.27 -13.87 -4.97
CA LEU A 88 -1.45 -13.29 -4.34
C LEU A 88 -1.98 -12.10 -5.15
N ARG A 89 -1.12 -11.17 -5.57
CA ARG A 89 -1.48 -10.03 -6.44
C ARG A 89 -2.02 -10.45 -7.81
N SER A 90 -1.76 -11.68 -8.26
CA SER A 90 -2.32 -12.20 -9.50
C SER A 90 -3.78 -12.66 -9.38
N ILE A 91 -4.28 -12.86 -8.15
CA ILE A 91 -5.62 -13.38 -7.89
C ILE A 91 -6.54 -12.38 -7.17
N VAL A 92 -5.99 -11.42 -6.43
CA VAL A 92 -6.76 -10.35 -5.76
C VAL A 92 -6.75 -9.06 -6.58
N PRO A 93 -7.75 -8.17 -6.41
CA PRO A 93 -7.69 -6.83 -7.00
C PRO A 93 -6.46 -6.07 -6.55
N SER A 94 -5.91 -5.23 -7.43
CA SER A 94 -4.83 -4.32 -7.06
C SER A 94 -5.24 -3.43 -5.88
N GLY A 95 -4.27 -2.97 -5.09
CA GLY A 95 -4.55 -2.09 -3.96
C GLY A 95 -5.05 -2.80 -2.69
N THR A 96 -5.10 -4.13 -2.71
CA THR A 96 -5.58 -4.93 -1.57
C THR A 96 -4.48 -5.55 -0.73
N THR A 97 -3.25 -5.68 -1.25
CA THR A 97 -2.15 -6.38 -0.57
C THR A 97 -1.31 -5.54 0.38
N ALA A 98 -1.62 -4.25 0.54
CA ALA A 98 -0.78 -3.28 1.24
C ALA A 98 0.59 -3.05 0.55
N PRO A 99 1.35 -2.04 0.98
CA PRO A 99 2.70 -1.77 0.48
C PRO A 99 3.70 -2.90 0.76
N LEU A 100 4.67 -3.05 -0.14
CA LEU A 100 5.88 -3.84 0.08
C LEU A 100 6.86 -3.13 1.00
N LEU A 101 6.92 -1.80 0.96
CA LEU A 101 7.67 -1.01 1.92
C LEU A 101 6.94 -1.00 3.28
N ARG A 102 7.69 -0.68 4.35
CA ARG A 102 7.09 -0.57 5.69
C ARG A 102 6.09 0.56 5.70
N GLU A 103 4.89 0.33 6.21
CA GLU A 103 3.83 1.34 6.20
C GLU A 103 4.20 2.59 7.01
N SER A 104 4.91 2.44 8.13
CA SER A 104 5.42 3.55 8.95
C SER A 104 6.62 4.28 8.33
N LEU A 105 7.18 3.79 7.21
CA LEU A 105 8.29 4.45 6.54
C LEU A 105 7.85 5.82 6.05
N GLN A 106 8.55 6.87 6.47
CA GLN A 106 8.30 8.22 5.96
C GLN A 106 8.63 8.28 4.46
N VAL A 107 7.75 8.89 3.66
CA VAL A 107 7.89 8.99 2.19
C VAL A 107 9.20 9.67 1.78
N GLY A 108 9.67 10.64 2.59
CA GLY A 108 10.97 11.29 2.38
C GLY A 108 12.19 10.38 2.54
N LYS A 109 12.01 9.21 3.18
CA LYS A 109 13.05 8.19 3.40
C LYS A 109 12.87 6.98 2.49
N MET A 110 11.96 7.03 1.51
CA MET A 110 11.80 5.94 0.55
C MET A 110 13.10 5.69 -0.21
N PRO A 111 13.43 4.42 -0.51
CA PRO A 111 14.62 4.15 -1.31
C PRO A 111 14.44 4.71 -2.73
N PHE A 112 15.55 5.24 -3.27
CA PHE A 112 15.55 6.01 -4.52
C PHE A 112 14.93 5.24 -5.69
N SER A 113 15.21 3.94 -5.84
CA SER A 113 14.67 3.10 -6.90
C SER A 113 13.14 3.06 -6.89
N GLN A 114 12.54 2.78 -5.73
CA GLN A 114 11.09 2.66 -5.57
C GLN A 114 10.42 4.02 -5.77
N ARG A 115 10.97 5.09 -5.21
CA ARG A 115 10.45 6.44 -5.39
C ARG A 115 10.50 6.87 -6.86
N ARG A 116 11.60 6.59 -7.55
CA ARG A 116 11.75 6.88 -8.98
C ARG A 116 10.73 6.11 -9.81
N GLU A 117 10.57 4.82 -9.57
CA GLU A 117 9.59 3.98 -10.28
C GLU A 117 8.16 4.49 -10.06
N LEU A 118 7.78 4.75 -8.80
CA LEU A 118 6.48 5.32 -8.44
C LEU A 118 6.20 6.63 -9.19
N THR A 119 7.13 7.58 -9.14
CA THR A 119 6.89 8.92 -9.70
C THR A 119 6.88 8.92 -11.22
N ILE A 120 7.63 8.03 -11.87
CA ILE A 120 7.55 7.81 -13.32
C ILE A 120 6.18 7.23 -13.70
N ALA A 121 5.74 6.17 -13.03
CA ALA A 121 4.46 5.54 -13.30
C ALA A 121 3.30 6.53 -13.10
N LEU A 122 3.33 7.29 -12.01
CA LEU A 122 2.28 8.22 -11.64
C LEU A 122 2.28 9.49 -12.50
N SER A 123 3.44 9.99 -12.94
CA SER A 123 3.48 11.15 -13.85
C SER A 123 2.99 10.83 -15.25
N GLY A 124 2.93 9.54 -15.63
CA GLY A 124 2.43 9.08 -16.91
C GLY A 124 0.90 8.98 -17.00
N VAL A 125 0.18 9.06 -15.87
CA VAL A 125 -1.29 8.92 -15.82
C VAL A 125 -1.97 10.27 -15.63
N GLN A 126 -3.20 10.43 -16.13
CA GLN A 126 -3.91 11.72 -16.09
C GLN A 126 -4.39 12.05 -14.66
N GLU A 127 -4.60 11.03 -13.86
CA GLU A 127 -5.12 11.04 -12.50
C GLU A 127 -4.11 11.56 -11.48
N TRP A 128 -2.85 11.83 -11.86
CA TRP A 128 -1.84 12.38 -10.96
C TRP A 128 -2.29 13.69 -10.30
N LYS A 129 -3.15 14.46 -10.98
CA LYS A 129 -3.72 15.71 -10.47
C LYS A 129 -4.71 15.45 -9.33
N ILE A 130 -5.56 14.44 -9.46
CA ILE A 130 -6.49 14.00 -8.41
C ILE A 130 -5.69 13.53 -7.20
N PHE A 131 -4.64 12.75 -7.45
CA PHE A 131 -3.69 12.34 -6.42
C PHE A 131 -3.04 13.54 -5.73
N ALA A 132 -2.58 14.55 -6.48
CA ALA A 132 -1.97 15.75 -5.93
C ALA A 132 -2.97 16.61 -5.11
N GLU A 133 -4.24 16.68 -5.53
CA GLU A 133 -5.29 17.34 -4.74
C GLU A 133 -5.53 16.62 -3.42
N LYS A 134 -5.58 15.28 -3.43
CA LYS A 134 -5.70 14.46 -2.22
C LYS A 134 -4.46 14.54 -1.33
N LEU A 135 -3.28 14.74 -1.90
CA LEU A 135 -2.08 15.09 -1.13
C LEU A 135 -2.15 16.48 -0.47
N GLY A 136 -3.18 17.28 -0.77
CA GLY A 136 -3.41 18.60 -0.19
C GLY A 136 -2.82 19.77 -1.00
N LEU A 137 -2.40 19.54 -2.24
CA LEU A 137 -1.98 20.63 -3.13
C LEU A 137 -3.21 21.38 -3.65
N LYS A 138 -3.07 22.70 -3.78
CA LYS A 138 -4.10 23.55 -4.39
C LYS A 138 -4.10 23.40 -5.92
N PRO A 139 -5.24 23.59 -6.59
CA PRO A 139 -5.31 23.58 -8.05
C PRO A 139 -4.31 24.51 -8.74
N THR A 140 -3.99 25.67 -8.12
CA THR A 140 -2.98 26.60 -8.63
C THR A 140 -1.55 26.06 -8.55
N GLU A 141 -1.23 25.32 -7.48
CA GLU A 141 0.07 24.67 -7.29
C GLU A 141 0.23 23.51 -8.26
N ILE A 142 -0.82 22.69 -8.42
CA ILE A 142 -0.87 21.58 -9.38
C ILE A 142 -0.65 22.09 -10.80
N ARG A 143 -1.39 23.13 -11.22
CA ARG A 143 -1.23 23.73 -12.56
C ARG A 143 0.18 24.27 -12.78
N PHE A 144 0.79 24.85 -11.74
CA PHE A 144 2.17 25.33 -11.84
C PHE A 144 3.15 24.17 -12.07
N LEU A 145 3.02 23.07 -11.33
CA LEU A 145 3.88 21.90 -11.48
C LEU A 145 3.69 21.23 -12.85
N ASP A 146 2.44 21.02 -13.27
CA ASP A 146 2.05 20.42 -14.56
C ASP A 146 2.76 21.07 -15.75
N GLN A 147 2.90 22.40 -15.71
CA GLN A 147 3.46 23.18 -16.82
C GLN A 147 4.98 23.33 -16.76
N ARG A 148 5.59 23.18 -15.59
CA ARG A 148 6.97 23.63 -15.34
C ARG A 148 7.91 22.55 -14.84
N THR A 149 7.41 21.35 -14.62
CA THR A 149 8.22 20.26 -14.08
C THR A 149 8.12 19.02 -14.97
N LEU A 150 9.27 18.40 -15.24
CA LEU A 150 9.34 17.18 -16.03
C LEU A 150 8.70 15.99 -15.30
N ASN A 151 8.83 15.96 -13.97
CA ASN A 151 8.23 14.97 -13.09
C ASN A 151 7.39 15.70 -12.03
N PRO A 152 6.13 16.03 -12.34
CA PRO A 152 5.27 16.79 -11.43
C PRO A 152 4.96 16.05 -10.15
N VAL A 153 4.92 14.71 -10.18
CA VAL A 153 4.69 13.89 -8.99
C VAL A 153 5.88 13.97 -8.02
N GLU A 154 7.11 13.85 -8.52
CA GLU A 154 8.30 13.98 -7.67
C GLU A 154 8.35 15.37 -7.01
N ALA A 155 8.01 16.43 -7.76
CA ALA A 155 7.91 17.77 -7.23
C ALA A 155 6.81 17.90 -6.16
N ALA A 156 5.63 17.31 -6.40
CA ALA A 156 4.53 17.31 -5.44
C ALA A 156 4.88 16.55 -4.15
N LEU A 157 5.49 15.37 -4.27
CA LEU A 157 5.95 14.60 -3.10
C LEU A 157 7.01 15.36 -2.30
N ASN A 158 7.98 16.00 -2.97
CA ASN A 158 8.98 16.82 -2.28
C ASN A 158 8.35 18.00 -1.54
N TYR A 159 7.35 18.64 -2.16
CA TYR A 159 6.60 19.73 -1.53
C TYR A 159 5.87 19.28 -0.26
N VAL A 160 5.21 18.12 -0.31
CA VAL A 160 4.44 17.58 0.83
C VAL A 160 5.37 17.09 1.93
N VAL A 161 6.42 16.33 1.60
CA VAL A 161 7.39 15.81 2.59
C VAL A 161 8.08 16.94 3.37
N GLN A 162 8.27 18.11 2.77
CA GLN A 162 8.83 19.28 3.46
C GLN A 162 7.89 19.91 4.47
N ARG A 163 6.58 19.64 4.39
CA ARG A 163 5.54 20.32 5.16
C ARG A 163 4.82 19.41 6.14
N CYS A 164 4.71 18.14 5.78
CA CYS A 164 3.83 17.18 6.43
C CYS A 164 4.56 15.83 6.54
N GLN A 165 4.42 15.18 7.69
CA GLN A 165 4.90 13.82 7.88
C GLN A 165 3.90 12.89 7.22
N ILE A 166 4.26 12.37 6.04
CA ILE A 166 3.45 11.40 5.30
C ILE A 166 4.19 10.08 5.25
N THR A 167 3.50 9.01 5.62
CA THR A 167 4.03 7.64 5.62
C THR A 167 3.71 6.92 4.31
N VAL A 168 4.39 5.81 4.05
CA VAL A 168 4.09 4.93 2.91
C VAL A 168 2.68 4.37 3.02
N GLY A 169 2.19 4.07 4.23
CA GLY A 169 0.81 3.64 4.47
C GLY A 169 -0.20 4.68 4.02
N ASP A 170 0.00 5.95 4.42
CA ASP A 170 -0.86 7.07 4.00
C ASP A 170 -0.85 7.22 2.47
N LEU A 171 0.34 7.16 1.87
CA LEU A 171 0.51 7.27 0.43
C LEU A 171 -0.23 6.17 -0.33
N TYR A 172 -0.22 4.93 0.18
CA TYR A 172 -0.95 3.80 -0.39
C TYR A 172 -2.47 3.99 -0.35
N VAL A 173 -2.99 4.49 0.77
CA VAL A 173 -4.42 4.82 0.90
C VAL A 173 -4.79 5.91 -0.09
N ILE A 174 -4.01 6.99 -0.16
CA ILE A 174 -4.26 8.10 -1.08
C ILE A 174 -4.25 7.62 -2.54
N LEU A 175 -3.32 6.74 -2.93
CA LEU A 175 -3.29 6.17 -4.28
C LEU A 175 -4.53 5.32 -4.59
N ASN A 176 -4.95 4.47 -3.65
CA ASN A 176 -6.18 3.69 -3.82
C ASN A 176 -7.41 4.59 -3.95
N ASP A 177 -7.52 5.59 -3.07
CA ASP A 177 -8.61 6.55 -3.12
C ASP A 177 -8.58 7.35 -4.43
N SER A 178 -7.40 7.59 -5.00
CA SER A 178 -7.21 8.27 -6.30
C SER A 178 -7.51 7.37 -7.50
N GLU A 179 -8.08 6.18 -7.30
CA GLU A 179 -8.33 5.17 -8.34
C GLU A 179 -7.06 4.66 -9.02
N LEU A 180 -5.95 4.65 -8.28
CA LEU A 180 -4.63 4.19 -8.76
C LEU A 180 -4.10 2.98 -7.99
N PRO A 181 -4.91 1.91 -7.81
CA PRO A 181 -4.51 0.76 -7.00
C PRO A 181 -3.33 -0.03 -7.60
N VAL A 182 -3.19 -0.02 -8.93
CA VAL A 182 -2.05 -0.66 -9.61
C VAL A 182 -0.74 0.03 -9.26
N ILE A 183 -0.76 1.37 -9.15
CA ILE A 183 0.41 2.16 -8.75
C ILE A 183 0.66 2.03 -7.25
N ALA A 184 -0.41 1.91 -6.43
CA ALA A 184 -0.28 1.66 -5.00
C ALA A 184 0.54 0.38 -4.73
N ASP A 185 0.34 -0.69 -5.49
CA ASP A 185 1.09 -1.94 -5.34
C ASP A 185 2.58 -1.83 -5.76
N LEU A 186 3.04 -0.72 -6.32
CA LEU A 186 4.48 -0.45 -6.53
C LEU A 186 5.19 0.01 -5.25
N LEU A 187 4.44 0.45 -4.24
CA LEU A 187 4.96 0.79 -2.92
C LEU A 187 5.37 -0.45 -2.14
#